data_AF-A0A537XHA0-F1
#
_entry.id   AF-A0A537XHA0-F1
#
_cell.length_a   1.000
_cell.length_b   1.000
_cell.length_c   1.000
_cell.angle_alpha   90.00
_cell.angle_beta   90.00
_cell.angle_gamma   90.00
#
_symmetry.space_group_name_H-M   'P 1'
#
loop_
_entity.id
_entity.type
_entity.pdbx_description
1 polymer ?
#
loop_
_entity_poly.entity_id
_entity_poly.type
_entity_poly.pdbx_seq_one_letter_code
_entity_poly.pdbx_strand_id
1 'polypeptide(L)'
;MGVGKVYTSKYNRAYETAVIAGFKDIEKTTDLTEGGLIVSPNENNRRAEAFRKMLATAPKPHTDTILITHQPNIAAALGKDWFDVKEGEASIFRPADGSYKLLARVQMDEWPRIAASAK
;
A
#
# COMPACT_ATOMS: atom_id res chain seq x y z
N MET A 1 -8.81 13.90 -10.35
CA MET A 1 -7.75 12.92 -10.00
C MET A 1 -8.44 11.58 -9.80
N GLY A 2 -7.90 10.47 -10.31
CA GLY A 2 -8.57 9.17 -10.30
C GLY A 2 -7.67 8.03 -9.83
N VAL A 3 -8.21 6.81 -9.76
CA VAL A 3 -7.43 5.62 -9.46
C VAL A 3 -6.74 5.12 -10.74
N GLY A 4 -5.43 4.94 -10.67
CA GLY A 4 -4.60 4.36 -11.72
C GLY A 4 -4.40 2.86 -11.49
N LYS A 5 -3.16 2.43 -11.29
CA LYS A 5 -2.85 1.02 -11.03
C LYS A 5 -3.25 0.63 -9.62
N VAL A 6 -3.74 -0.61 -9.46
CA VAL A 6 -4.05 -1.20 -8.16
C VAL A 6 -3.25 -2.49 -8.01
N TYR A 7 -2.38 -2.53 -7.00
CA TYR A 7 -1.59 -3.69 -6.66
C TYR A 7 -2.05 -4.26 -5.33
N THR A 8 -2.11 -5.58 -5.27
CA THR A 8 -2.48 -6.32 -4.05
C THR A 8 -1.46 -7.41 -3.77
N SER A 9 -1.40 -7.86 -2.52
CA SER A 9 -0.75 -9.13 -2.20
C SER A 9 -1.42 -10.31 -2.94
N LYS A 10 -0.75 -11.46 -3.00
CA LYS A 10 -1.35 -12.69 -3.54
C LYS A 10 -2.44 -13.30 -2.65
N TYR A 11 -2.58 -12.87 -1.40
CA TYR A 11 -3.59 -13.39 -0.49
C TYR A 11 -4.97 -12.79 -0.74
N ASN A 12 -6.01 -13.64 -0.67
CA ASN A 12 -7.39 -13.25 -0.97
C ASN A 12 -7.85 -12.05 -0.16
N ARG A 13 -7.52 -11.96 1.13
CA ARG A 13 -7.91 -10.82 1.97
C ARG A 13 -7.47 -9.45 1.42
N ALA A 14 -6.31 -9.33 0.79
CA ALA A 14 -5.89 -8.06 0.19
C ALA A 14 -6.61 -7.80 -1.15
N TYR A 15 -6.82 -8.87 -1.93
CA TYR A 15 -7.51 -8.81 -3.20
C TYR A 15 -8.99 -8.46 -3.05
N GLU A 16 -9.68 -9.11 -2.10
CA GLU A 16 -11.09 -8.87 -1.80
C GLU A 16 -11.31 -7.45 -1.29
N THR A 17 -10.37 -6.88 -0.51
CA THR A 17 -10.41 -5.45 -0.16
C THR A 17 -10.43 -4.55 -1.40
N ALA A 18 -9.59 -4.83 -2.41
CA ALA A 18 -9.60 -4.05 -3.65
C ALA A 18 -10.92 -4.21 -4.43
N VAL A 19 -11.48 -5.42 -4.46
CA VAL A 19 -12.76 -5.73 -5.12
C VAL A 19 -13.91 -5.00 -4.43
N ILE A 20 -14.00 -5.08 -3.10
CA ILE A 20 -15.04 -4.42 -2.30
C ILE A 20 -14.94 -2.88 -2.42
N ALA A 21 -13.72 -2.35 -2.51
CA ALA A 21 -13.49 -0.92 -2.78
C ALA A 21 -13.88 -0.49 -4.21
N GLY A 22 -14.28 -1.42 -5.09
CA GLY A 22 -14.69 -1.13 -6.45
C GLY A 22 -13.54 -0.81 -7.41
N PHE A 23 -12.29 -1.14 -7.03
CA PHE A 23 -11.14 -0.92 -7.89
C PHE A 23 -11.13 -1.86 -9.09
N LYS A 24 -10.53 -1.39 -10.18
CA LYS A 24 -10.39 -2.11 -11.46
C LYS A 24 -8.91 -2.39 -11.74
N ASP A 25 -8.65 -3.25 -12.72
CA ASP A 25 -7.29 -3.58 -13.19
C ASP A 25 -6.34 -4.01 -12.05
N ILE A 26 -6.85 -4.83 -11.13
CA ILE A 26 -6.14 -5.27 -9.92
C ILE A 26 -5.06 -6.29 -10.28
N GLU A 27 -3.81 -5.98 -9.95
CA GLU A 27 -2.66 -6.86 -10.14
C GLU A 27 -2.22 -7.48 -8.80
N LYS A 28 -2.09 -8.81 -8.75
CA LYS A 28 -1.56 -9.53 -7.58
C LYS A 28 -0.06 -9.68 -7.70
N THR A 29 0.71 -9.25 -6.71
CA THR A 29 2.18 -9.33 -6.72
C THR A 29 2.74 -10.01 -5.47
N THR A 30 3.84 -10.76 -5.64
CA THR A 30 4.64 -11.30 -4.53
C THR A 30 5.26 -10.20 -3.68
N ASP A 31 5.52 -9.02 -4.25
CA ASP A 31 6.23 -7.94 -3.58
C ASP A 31 5.42 -7.28 -2.46
N LEU A 32 4.09 -7.42 -2.53
CA LEU A 32 3.15 -7.02 -1.47
C LEU A 32 2.66 -8.22 -0.63
N THR A 33 3.19 -9.42 -0.85
CA THR A 33 2.77 -10.61 -0.10
C THR A 33 3.62 -10.81 1.14
N GLU A 34 2.98 -10.93 2.30
CA GLU A 34 3.71 -11.11 3.56
C GLU A 34 4.49 -12.42 3.57
N GLY A 35 5.64 -12.41 4.25
CA GLY A 35 6.53 -13.55 4.32
C GLY A 35 6.18 -14.57 5.40
N GLY A 36 5.53 -14.14 6.49
CA GLY A 36 5.31 -14.98 7.67
C GLY A 36 6.61 -15.66 8.15
N LEU A 37 6.50 -16.89 8.65
CA LEU A 37 7.63 -17.70 9.13
C LEU A 37 8.37 -18.49 8.04
N ILE A 38 7.87 -18.48 6.79
CA ILE A 38 8.30 -19.42 5.73
C ILE A 38 9.21 -18.71 4.69
N VAL A 39 9.37 -17.40 4.78
CA VAL A 39 10.20 -16.62 3.84
C VAL A 39 11.58 -16.35 4.44
N SER A 40 12.62 -16.56 3.64
CA SER A 40 13.99 -16.27 4.05
C SER A 40 14.19 -14.77 4.28
N PRO A 41 15.13 -14.37 5.17
CA PRO A 41 15.45 -12.95 5.37
C PRO A 41 15.79 -12.22 4.06
N ASN A 42 16.52 -12.87 3.15
CA ASN A 42 16.91 -12.28 1.87
C ASN A 42 15.69 -11.97 0.98
N GLU A 43 14.73 -12.91 0.90
CA GLU A 43 13.52 -12.67 0.12
C GLU A 43 12.61 -11.61 0.78
N ASN A 44 12.55 -11.57 2.11
CA ASN A 44 11.82 -10.52 2.82
C ASN A 44 12.42 -9.13 2.56
N ASN A 45 13.75 -9.01 2.58
CA ASN A 45 14.46 -7.78 2.25
C ASN A 45 14.21 -7.34 0.80
N ARG A 46 14.26 -8.29 -0.16
CA ARG A 46 13.95 -8.01 -1.57
C ARG A 46 12.53 -7.48 -1.75
N ARG A 47 11.54 -8.06 -1.06
CA ARG A 47 10.14 -7.57 -1.09
C ARG A 47 10.00 -6.19 -0.49
N ALA A 48 10.64 -5.93 0.66
CA ALA A 48 10.65 -4.62 1.29
C ALA A 48 11.26 -3.55 0.36
N GLU A 49 12.37 -3.87 -0.31
CA GLU A 49 12.97 -2.99 -1.34
C GLU A 49 12.04 -2.76 -2.53
N ALA A 50 11.39 -3.81 -3.03
CA ALA A 50 10.43 -3.69 -4.13
C ALA A 50 9.25 -2.80 -3.73
N PHE A 51 8.68 -2.98 -2.54
CA PHE A 51 7.62 -2.13 -2.01
C PHE A 51 8.07 -0.66 -1.91
N ARG A 52 9.27 -0.38 -1.39
CA ARG A 52 9.82 0.99 -1.37
C ARG A 52 9.96 1.59 -2.78
N LYS A 53 10.38 0.80 -3.77
CA LYS A 53 10.44 1.25 -5.16
C LYS A 53 9.05 1.56 -5.72
N MET A 54 8.03 0.77 -5.37
CA MET A 54 6.64 1.06 -5.77
C MET A 54 6.16 2.39 -5.19
N LEU A 55 6.46 2.68 -3.92
CA LEU A 55 6.14 3.96 -3.28
C LEU A 55 6.90 5.15 -3.91
N ALA A 56 8.13 4.92 -4.36
CA ALA A 56 8.95 5.93 -5.03
C ALA A 56 8.59 6.16 -6.51
N THR A 57 7.69 5.36 -7.08
CA THR A 57 7.34 5.44 -8.50
C THR A 57 6.16 6.38 -8.70
N ALA A 58 6.34 7.41 -9.52
CA ALA A 58 5.26 8.32 -9.89
C ALA A 58 4.10 7.56 -10.58
N PRO A 59 2.84 7.75 -10.14
CA PRO A 59 1.69 7.23 -10.86
C PRO A 59 1.53 7.92 -12.22
N LYS A 60 0.65 7.39 -13.08
CA LYS A 60 0.28 8.09 -14.31
C LYS A 60 -0.26 9.49 -13.98
N PRO A 61 -0.05 10.50 -14.84
CA PRO A 61 -0.57 11.85 -14.61
C PRO A 61 -2.05 11.83 -14.22
N HIS A 62 -2.40 12.64 -13.21
CA HIS A 62 -3.76 12.78 -12.67
C HIS A 62 -4.36 11.51 -12.03
N THR A 63 -3.54 10.53 -11.68
CA THR A 63 -3.97 9.31 -10.98
C THR A 63 -3.17 9.03 -9.71
N ASP A 64 -3.71 8.17 -8.85
CA ASP A 64 -3.01 7.56 -7.72
C ASP A 64 -2.78 6.06 -7.98
N THR A 65 -1.68 5.52 -7.46
CA THR A 65 -1.45 4.07 -7.41
C THR A 65 -1.88 3.54 -6.04
N ILE A 66 -2.70 2.49 -6.03
CA ILE A 66 -3.18 1.85 -4.79
C ILE A 66 -2.36 0.60 -4.51
N LEU A 67 -1.84 0.48 -3.29
CA LEU A 67 -1.08 -0.69 -2.82
C LEU A 67 -1.79 -1.29 -1.60
N ILE A 68 -2.25 -2.54 -1.69
CA ILE A 68 -2.93 -3.23 -0.59
C ILE A 68 -2.09 -4.42 -0.12
N THR A 69 -1.68 -4.40 1.13
CA THR A 69 -0.69 -5.32 1.72
C THR A 69 -1.01 -5.60 3.20
N HIS A 70 -0.05 -6.11 3.95
CA HIS A 70 -0.20 -6.55 5.34
C HIS A 70 0.73 -5.77 6.27
N GLN A 71 0.36 -5.67 7.55
CA GLN A 71 1.14 -4.98 8.58
C GLN A 71 2.63 -5.38 8.60
N PRO A 72 3.01 -6.68 8.54
CA PRO A 72 4.43 -7.07 8.52
C PRO A 72 5.21 -6.51 7.32
N ASN A 73 4.57 -6.38 6.16
CA ASN A 73 5.22 -5.82 4.96
C ASN A 73 5.40 -4.32 5.05
N ILE A 74 4.38 -3.62 5.57
CA ILE A 74 4.45 -2.18 5.81
C ILE A 74 5.59 -1.89 6.80
N ALA A 75 5.61 -2.62 7.91
CA ALA A 75 6.66 -2.55 8.92
C ALA A 75 8.06 -2.86 8.35
N ALA A 76 8.21 -3.91 7.54
CA ALA A 76 9.49 -4.27 6.93
C ALA A 76 9.98 -3.21 5.91
N ALA A 77 9.06 -2.57 5.19
CA ALA A 77 9.39 -1.57 4.19
C ALA A 77 9.67 -0.18 4.80
N LEU A 78 8.88 0.23 5.79
CA LEU A 78 8.80 1.59 6.32
C LEU A 78 9.37 1.77 7.73
N GLY A 79 9.63 0.67 8.44
CA GLY A 79 10.27 0.67 9.75
C GLY A 79 9.29 0.73 10.93
N LYS A 80 9.87 0.95 12.12
CA LYS A 80 9.22 0.80 13.43
C LYS A 80 7.97 1.68 13.63
N ASP A 81 7.90 2.82 12.96
CA ASP A 81 6.79 3.77 13.11
C ASP A 81 5.49 3.24 12.49
N TRP A 82 5.55 2.12 11.76
CA TRP A 82 4.40 1.40 11.22
C TRP A 82 4.13 0.06 11.93
N PHE A 83 4.78 -0.22 13.07
CA PHE A 83 4.44 -1.41 13.85
C PHE A 83 3.02 -1.35 14.42
N ASP A 84 2.48 -0.14 14.59
CA ASP A 84 1.15 0.13 15.12
C ASP A 84 0.07 0.30 14.06
N VAL A 85 0.41 0.15 12.76
CA VAL A 85 -0.52 0.34 11.64
C VAL A 85 -1.77 -0.52 11.83
N LYS A 86 -2.93 0.12 11.74
CA LYS A 86 -4.22 -0.52 11.99
C LYS A 86 -4.83 -1.12 10.72
N GLU A 87 -5.71 -2.10 10.91
CA GLU A 87 -6.54 -2.60 9.82
C GLU A 87 -7.38 -1.46 9.23
N GLY A 88 -7.41 -1.36 7.90
CA GLY A 88 -8.12 -0.29 7.19
C GLY A 88 -7.41 1.08 7.20
N GLU A 89 -6.23 1.20 7.81
CA GLU A 89 -5.44 2.43 7.76
C GLU A 89 -4.81 2.62 6.36
N ALA A 90 -4.84 3.85 5.85
CA ALA A 90 -4.13 4.23 4.62
C ALA A 90 -2.97 5.19 4.92
N SER A 91 -1.78 4.86 4.42
CA SER A 91 -0.63 5.77 4.39
C SER A 91 -0.48 6.35 2.98
N ILE A 92 -0.53 7.68 2.85
CA ILE A 92 -0.49 8.39 1.58
C ILE A 92 0.92 8.95 1.35
N PHE A 93 1.52 8.60 0.22
CA PHE A 93 2.89 8.99 -0.11
C PHE A 93 2.95 9.83 -1.39
N ARG A 94 3.85 10.81 -1.41
CA ARG A 94 4.25 11.53 -2.63
C ARG A 94 5.59 11.00 -3.12
N PRO A 95 5.65 10.39 -4.31
CA PRO A 95 6.91 10.06 -4.98
C PRO A 95 7.74 11.33 -5.24
N ALA A 96 9.06 11.26 -5.05
CA ALA A 96 10.01 12.34 -5.29
C ALA A 96 11.39 11.79 -5.64
N ASP A 97 11.80 11.92 -6.91
CA ASP A 97 13.16 11.63 -7.40
C ASP A 97 13.75 10.27 -6.95
N GLY A 98 12.97 9.20 -7.10
CA GLY A 98 13.38 7.84 -6.69
C GLY A 98 13.25 7.56 -5.19
N SER A 99 12.67 8.50 -4.43
CA SER A 99 12.26 8.39 -3.04
C SER A 99 10.76 8.70 -2.89
N TYR A 100 10.26 8.74 -1.66
CA TYR A 100 8.88 9.10 -1.34
C TYR A 100 8.79 9.84 0.00
N LYS A 101 7.80 10.73 0.11
CA LYS A 101 7.48 11.48 1.32
C LYS A 101 6.09 11.07 1.83
N LEU A 102 5.99 10.72 3.11
CA LEU A 102 4.69 10.57 3.78
C LEU A 102 3.95 11.91 3.78
N LEU A 103 2.72 11.92 3.27
CA LEU A 103 1.82 13.06 3.32
C LEU A 103 0.82 12.94 4.47
N ALA A 104 0.27 11.75 4.69
CA ALA A 104 -0.74 11.50 5.71
C ALA A 104 -0.81 10.02 6.08
N ARG A 105 -1.25 9.73 7.31
CA ARG A 105 -1.83 8.44 7.71
C ARG A 105 -3.29 8.71 8.02
N VAL A 106 -4.19 7.90 7.48
CA VAL A 106 -5.64 8.06 7.58
C VAL A 106 -6.20 6.81 8.24
N GLN A 107 -6.76 6.96 9.42
CA GLN A 107 -7.40 5.88 10.16
C GLN A 107 -8.77 5.54 9.57
N MET A 108 -9.21 4.28 9.73
CA MET A 108 -10.45 3.78 9.14
C MET A 108 -11.70 4.60 9.56
N ASP A 109 -11.71 5.11 10.78
CA ASP A 109 -12.79 5.94 11.34
C ASP A 109 -12.83 7.36 10.74
N GLU A 110 -11.75 7.83 10.10
CA GLU A 110 -11.69 9.13 9.43
C GLU A 110 -12.29 9.11 8.03
N TRP A 111 -12.43 7.94 7.40
CA TRP A 111 -12.87 7.82 6.00
C TRP A 111 -14.23 8.44 5.73
N PRO A 112 -15.29 8.24 6.55
CA PRO A 112 -16.60 8.85 6.29
C PRO A 112 -16.53 10.37 6.27
N ARG A 113 -15.74 10.97 7.18
CA ARG A 113 -15.54 12.42 7.27
C ARG A 113 -14.77 12.94 6.04
N ILE A 114 -13.73 12.25 5.61
CA ILE A 114 -12.94 12.63 4.43
C ILE A 114 -13.79 12.52 3.16
N ALA A 115 -14.54 11.43 3.00
CA ALA A 115 -15.43 11.22 1.86
C ALA A 115 -16.51 12.31 1.76
N ALA A 116 -17.07 12.72 2.90
CA ALA A 116 -18.05 13.82 2.95
C ALA A 116 -17.46 15.17 2.55
N SER A 117 -16.14 15.36 2.74
CA SER A 117 -15.42 16.60 2.44
C SER A 117 -14.95 16.69 0.97
N ALA A 118 -15.06 15.60 0.20
CA ALA A 118 -14.64 15.53 -1.20
C ALA A 118 -15.70 16.05 -2.20
N LYS A 119 -16.71 16.78 -1.71
CA LYS A 119 -17.78 17.41 -2.50
C LYS A 119 -17.42 18.81 -2.98
#